data_AF-A0A371E643-F1
#
_entry.id   AF-A0A371E643-F1
#
_cell.length_a   1.000
_cell.length_b   1.000
_cell.length_c   1.000
_cell.angle_alpha   90.00
_cell.angle_beta   90.00
_cell.angle_gamma   90.00
#
_symmetry.space_group_name_H-M   'P 1'
#
loop_
_entity.id
_entity.type
_entity.pdbx_description
1 polymer ?
#
loop_
_entity_poly.entity_id
_entity_poly.type
_entity_poly.pdbx_seq_one_letter_code
_entity_poly.pdbx_strand_id
1 'polypeptide(L)'
;MKSYFAVFVVFSLLLVANLSCARKDMGAYWKSMMKEQPMPQAIKDLVEDPQASDAGKDHFIRDFDVKPNVILYHTHVVSMKHKSFVKNQD
;
A
#
# COMPACT_ATOMS: atom_id res chain seq x y z
N MET A 1 -15.29 -28.62 -19.91
CA MET A 1 -15.50 -27.84 -18.65
C MET A 1 -14.88 -28.49 -17.41
N LYS A 2 -14.87 -29.82 -17.25
CA LYS A 2 -14.36 -30.49 -16.02
C LYS A 2 -12.82 -30.46 -15.85
N SER A 3 -12.05 -30.53 -16.95
CA SER A 3 -10.57 -30.58 -16.89
C SER A 3 -9.93 -29.25 -16.45
N TYR A 4 -10.43 -28.12 -16.97
CA TYR A 4 -9.91 -26.79 -16.59
C TYR A 4 -10.10 -26.46 -15.11
N PHE A 5 -11.16 -26.97 -14.49
CA PHE A 5 -11.41 -26.80 -13.07
C PHE A 5 -10.33 -27.49 -12.22
N ALA A 6 -9.92 -28.70 -12.60
CA ALA A 6 -8.84 -29.41 -11.92
C ALA A 6 -7.50 -28.65 -12.03
N VAL A 7 -7.19 -28.11 -13.22
CA VAL A 7 -5.99 -27.29 -13.44
C VAL A 7 -6.02 -26.02 -12.58
N PHE A 8 -7.18 -25.34 -12.51
CA PHE A 8 -7.35 -24.14 -11.70
C PHE A 8 -7.20 -24.42 -10.19
N VAL A 9 -7.74 -25.55 -9.70
CA VAL A 9 -7.60 -25.97 -8.30
C VAL A 9 -6.15 -26.29 -7.97
N VAL A 10 -5.45 -27.03 -8.83
CA VAL A 10 -4.02 -27.35 -8.64
C VAL A 10 -3.17 -26.09 -8.66
N PHE A 11 -3.42 -25.17 -9.60
CA PHE A 11 -2.70 -23.89 -9.68
C PHE A 11 -2.96 -23.01 -8.43
N SER A 12 -4.19 -22.96 -7.94
CA SER A 12 -4.55 -22.24 -6.72
C SER A 12 -3.87 -22.82 -5.48
N LEU A 13 -3.83 -24.16 -5.36
CA LEU A 13 -3.09 -24.84 -4.29
C LEU A 13 -1.59 -24.56 -4.38
N LEU A 14 -1.02 -24.54 -5.58
CA LEU A 14 0.39 -24.21 -5.81
C LEU A 14 0.72 -22.75 -5.40
N LEU A 15 -0.15 -21.80 -5.74
CA LEU A 15 -0.03 -20.39 -5.32
C LEU A 15 -0.04 -20.24 -3.79
N VAL A 16 -0.95 -20.94 -3.10
CA VAL A 16 -1.08 -20.88 -1.63
C VAL A 16 0.09 -21.58 -0.93
N ALA A 17 0.55 -22.72 -1.46
CA ALA A 17 1.68 -23.46 -0.88
C ALA A 17 3.00 -22.68 -0.90
N ASN A 18 3.21 -21.84 -1.92
CA ASN A 18 4.41 -21.00 -2.05
C ASN A 18 4.36 -19.72 -1.20
N LEU A 19 3.25 -19.41 -0.51
CA LEU A 19 3.12 -18.17 0.26
C LEU A 19 3.99 -18.16 1.54
N SER A 20 4.55 -19.30 1.91
CA SER A 20 5.09 -19.54 3.25
C SER A 20 6.60 -19.76 3.28
N CYS A 21 7.41 -18.79 2.83
CA CYS A 21 8.84 -18.81 3.17
C CYS A 21 9.58 -17.46 3.14
N ALA A 22 8.96 -16.35 2.76
CA ALA A 22 9.69 -15.08 2.63
C ALA A 22 10.09 -14.42 3.97
N ARG A 23 9.46 -14.81 5.09
CA ARG A 23 9.63 -14.13 6.39
C ARG A 23 10.04 -15.04 7.56
N LYS A 24 10.43 -16.29 7.29
CA LYS A 24 10.84 -17.22 8.36
C LYS A 24 12.17 -16.84 9.02
N ASP A 25 13.06 -16.16 8.28
CA ASP A 25 14.38 -15.78 8.78
C ASP A 25 14.73 -14.34 8.43
N MET A 26 13.92 -13.43 8.97
CA MET A 26 14.12 -11.99 8.82
C MET A 26 15.42 -11.50 9.46
N GLY A 27 15.91 -12.22 10.48
CA GLY A 27 17.20 -11.98 11.11
C GLY A 27 18.38 -12.24 10.17
N ALA A 28 18.42 -13.39 9.50
CA ALA A 28 19.47 -13.68 8.52
C ALA A 28 19.37 -12.77 7.28
N TYR A 29 18.15 -12.45 6.83
CA TYR A 29 17.97 -11.51 5.73
C TYR A 29 18.56 -10.13 6.07
N TRP A 30 18.18 -9.56 7.22
CA TRP A 30 18.73 -8.29 7.69
C TRP A 30 20.25 -8.33 7.76
N LYS A 31 20.79 -9.37 8.39
CA LYS A 31 22.22 -9.58 8.55
C LYS A 31 22.96 -9.59 7.21
N SER A 32 22.40 -10.27 6.19
CA SER A 32 22.97 -10.30 4.84
C SER A 32 22.92 -8.93 4.14
N MET A 33 21.79 -8.22 4.24
CA MET A 33 21.58 -6.93 3.57
C MET A 33 22.40 -5.82 4.22
N MET A 34 22.54 -5.86 5.54
CA MET A 34 23.18 -4.82 6.35
C MET A 34 24.64 -5.13 6.68
N LYS A 35 25.27 -6.06 5.96
CA LYS A 35 26.69 -6.42 6.12
C LYS A 35 27.03 -6.74 7.58
N GLU A 36 26.29 -7.67 8.17
CA GLU A 36 26.47 -8.14 9.56
C GLU A 36 26.15 -7.09 10.65
N GLN A 37 25.66 -5.89 10.29
CA GLN A 37 25.25 -4.92 11.29
C GLN A 37 24.00 -5.40 12.04
N PRO A 38 23.95 -5.22 13.38
CA PRO A 38 22.78 -5.60 14.16
C PRO A 38 21.58 -4.72 13.80
N MET A 39 20.37 -5.28 13.86
CA MET A 39 19.15 -4.52 13.66
C MET A 39 18.98 -3.48 14.78
N PRO A 40 18.73 -2.20 14.45
CA PRO A 40 18.49 -1.16 15.44
C PRO A 40 17.30 -1.50 16.34
N GLN A 41 17.43 -1.21 17.64
CA GLN A 41 16.41 -1.52 18.64
C GLN A 41 15.03 -0.92 18.28
N ALA A 42 15.01 0.32 17.78
CA ALA A 42 13.77 1.00 17.38
C ALA A 42 12.99 0.30 16.26
N ILE A 43 13.66 -0.48 15.41
CA ILE A 43 13.03 -1.24 14.31
C ILE A 43 12.75 -2.67 14.78
N LYS A 44 13.60 -3.22 15.65
CA LYS A 44 13.46 -4.56 16.20
C LYS A 44 12.11 -4.77 16.89
N ASP A 45 11.63 -3.75 17.59
CA ASP A 45 10.34 -3.78 18.29
C ASP A 45 9.14 -3.70 17.32
N LEU A 46 9.33 -3.16 16.10
CA LEU A 46 8.30 -3.11 15.05
C LEU A 46 8.19 -4.43 14.25
N VAL A 47 9.23 -5.26 14.34
CA VAL A 47 9.44 -6.45 13.52
C VAL A 47 8.83 -7.71 14.17
N GLU A 48 7.93 -7.53 15.15
CA GLU A 48 7.31 -8.57 15.99
C GLU A 48 7.17 -9.95 15.34
N ASP A 49 7.66 -10.95 16.09
CA ASP A 49 7.54 -12.36 15.78
C ASP A 49 6.06 -12.72 15.59
N PRO A 50 5.67 -13.35 14.46
CA PRO A 50 4.31 -13.86 14.27
C PRO A 50 3.81 -14.75 15.44
N GLN A 51 4.74 -15.37 16.19
CA GLN A 51 4.46 -16.22 17.36
C GLN A 51 4.28 -15.46 18.68
N ALA A 52 4.60 -14.16 18.77
CA ALA A 52 4.36 -13.33 19.96
C ALA A 52 2.92 -12.78 20.04
N SER A 53 2.01 -13.33 19.23
CA SER A 53 0.63 -12.86 19.13
C SER A 53 -0.30 -13.50 20.17
N ASP A 54 -0.12 -13.20 21.46
CA ASP A 54 -1.24 -13.37 22.41
C ASP A 54 -1.29 -12.48 23.67
N ALA A 55 -0.59 -11.34 23.72
CA ALA A 55 -0.79 -10.42 24.86
C ALA A 55 -0.70 -8.94 24.44
N GLY A 56 -1.86 -8.30 24.23
CA GLY A 56 -1.98 -6.84 24.15
C GLY A 56 -1.92 -6.26 22.74
N LYS A 57 -2.95 -6.54 21.94
CA LYS A 57 -3.13 -6.01 20.58
C LYS A 57 -3.62 -4.56 20.59
N ASP A 58 -2.75 -3.62 20.98
CA ASP A 58 -3.18 -2.23 21.12
C ASP A 58 -2.10 -1.20 20.71
N HIS A 59 -0.88 -1.62 20.36
CA HIS A 59 0.25 -0.70 20.21
C HIS A 59 0.43 -0.07 18.82
N PHE A 60 -0.50 -0.31 17.89
CA PHE A 60 -0.56 0.45 16.63
C PHE A 60 -1.45 1.68 16.81
N ILE A 61 -0.81 2.80 17.16
CA ILE A 61 -1.42 4.13 17.21
C ILE A 61 -1.91 4.49 15.79
N ARG A 62 -3.21 4.38 15.55
CA ARG A 62 -3.87 4.72 14.28
C ARG A 62 -4.38 6.17 14.29
N ASP A 63 -3.55 7.09 14.77
CA ASP A 63 -3.91 8.51 14.90
C ASP A 63 -3.81 9.28 13.58
N PHE A 64 -3.52 8.58 12.48
CA PHE A 64 -3.55 9.17 11.16
C PHE A 64 -5.00 9.44 10.75
N ASP A 65 -5.29 10.66 10.29
CA ASP A 65 -6.59 11.02 9.74
C ASP A 65 -6.87 10.16 8.51
N VAL A 66 -7.70 9.13 8.67
CA VAL A 66 -8.10 8.20 7.61
C VAL A 66 -9.09 8.85 6.63
N LYS A 67 -9.47 10.10 6.87
CA LYS A 67 -10.43 10.82 6.05
C LYS A 67 -9.84 11.02 4.64
N PRO A 68 -10.52 10.53 3.59
CA PRO A 68 -10.06 10.72 2.23
C PRO A 68 -10.05 12.21 1.90
N ASN A 69 -8.86 12.77 1.65
CA ASN A 69 -8.72 14.16 1.24
C ASN A 69 -8.81 14.24 -0.29
N VAL A 70 -9.95 14.70 -0.80
CA VAL A 70 -10.15 14.91 -2.23
C VAL A 70 -9.73 16.33 -2.57
N ILE A 71 -8.53 16.49 -3.14
CA ILE A 71 -8.03 17.79 -3.60
C ILE A 71 -8.49 17.99 -5.05
N LEU A 72 -9.57 18.75 -5.26
CA LEU A 72 -9.96 19.22 -6.59
C LEU A 72 -9.16 20.46 -6.96
N TYR A 73 -8.18 20.33 -7.86
CA TYR A 73 -7.56 21.48 -8.50
C TYR A 73 -8.56 22.11 -9.49
N HIS A 74 -9.07 23.30 -9.18
CA HIS A 74 -9.86 24.05 -10.15
C HIS A 74 -8.95 24.56 -11.27
N THR A 75 -9.16 24.06 -12.49
CA THR A 75 -8.65 24.72 -13.70
C THR A 75 -9.38 26.05 -13.83
N HIS A 76 -8.66 27.15 -13.70
CA HIS A 76 -9.19 28.49 -13.94
C HIS A 76 -9.52 28.63 -15.42
N VAL A 77 -10.78 28.40 -15.80
CA VAL A 77 -11.25 28.76 -17.14
C VAL A 77 -11.52 30.27 -17.13
N VAL A 78 -10.59 31.05 -17.68
CA VAL A 78 -10.81 32.48 -17.93
C VAL A 78 -11.94 32.60 -18.96
N SER A 79 -13.11 33.05 -18.53
CA SER A 79 -14.19 33.42 -19.45
C SER A 79 -13.75 34.66 -20.23
N MET A 80 -13.42 34.50 -21.51
CA MET A 80 -13.24 35.65 -22.40
C MET A 80 -14.58 36.30 -22.64
N LYS A 81 -14.77 37.47 -22.02
CA LYS A 81 -15.92 38.35 -22.23
C LYS A 81 -15.98 38.74 -23.70
N HIS A 82 -16.97 38.24 -24.44
CA HIS A 82 -17.22 38.64 -25.82
C HIS A 82 -17.66 40.11 -25.84
N LYS A 83 -16.78 41.02 -26.27
CA LYS A 83 -17.10 42.44 -26.46
C LYS A 83 -17.98 42.55 -27.70
N SER A 84 -19.27 42.79 -27.52
CA SER A 84 -20.16 43.15 -28.63
C SER A 84 -19.73 44.49 -29.20
N PHE A 85 -19.39 44.52 -30.49
CA PHE A 85 -19.22 45.75 -31.24
C PHE A 85 -20.60 46.37 -31.46
N VAL A 86 -20.84 47.51 -30.83
CA VAL A 86 -21.99 48.37 -31.14
C VAL A 86 -21.72 49.02 -32.50
N LYS A 87 -22.48 48.62 -33.52
CA LYS A 87 -22.53 49.32 -34.81
C LYS A 87 -23.60 50.40 -34.69
N ASN A 88 -23.18 51.64 -34.49
CA ASN A 88 -24.09 52.78 -34.63
C ASN A 88 -24.21 53.09 -36.13
N GLN A 89 -25.42 52.92 -36.66
CA GLN A 89 -25.89 53.66 -37.83
C GLN A 89 -26.26 55.05 -37.34
N ASP A 90 -25.68 56.08 -37.98
CA ASP A 90 -26.34 57.29 -38.50
C ASP A 90 -25.32 58.07 -39.35
#